data_AF-A0A383CVI1-F1
#
_entry.id   AF-A0A383CVI1-F1
#
_cell.length_a   1.000
_cell.length_b   1.000
_cell.length_c   1.000
_cell.angle_alpha   90.00
_cell.angle_beta   90.00
_cell.angle_gamma   90.00
#
_symmetry.space_group_name_H-M   'P 1'
#
loop_
_entity.id
_entity.type
_entity.pdbx_description
1 polymer ?
#
loop_
_entity_poly.entity_id
_entity_poly.type
_entity_poly.pdbx_seq_one_letter_code
_entity_poly.pdbx_strand_id
1 'polypeptide(L)'
;MSQYADFGLLIIGSLARTLNFNWRFSGFFTLVGLSCVFVVNGQTFKPQQIAFFEKKIRPLLARHCYECHSVKKIEGGLRLDHREGFLKGGASGKPVALPESKLGKTRLFQVVRLKQVEKERIHPPL
;
A
#
# COMPACT_ATOMS: atom_id res chain seq x y z
N MET A 1 10.72 19.87 20.03
CA MET A 1 9.61 20.46 19.24
C MET A 1 10.13 21.72 18.59
N SER A 2 9.80 21.93 17.30
CA SER A 2 10.16 23.09 16.46
C SER A 2 11.59 23.12 15.90
N GLN A 3 11.77 22.57 14.69
CA GLN A 3 12.91 22.94 13.85
C GLN A 3 12.69 22.66 12.36
N TYR A 4 11.50 22.96 11.82
CA TYR A 4 11.29 23.06 10.36
C TYR A 4 10.16 24.06 10.07
N ALA A 5 10.48 25.34 10.20
CA ALA A 5 9.65 26.45 9.74
C ALA A 5 10.57 27.58 9.26
N ASP A 6 11.30 27.36 8.15
CA ASP A 6 11.98 28.44 7.42
C ASP A 6 12.52 28.00 6.05
N PHE A 7 11.63 27.64 5.13
CA PHE A 7 11.94 27.62 3.70
C PHE A 7 10.86 28.38 2.93
N GLY A 8 10.69 29.63 3.33
CA GLY A 8 10.01 30.64 2.53
C GLY A 8 10.97 31.25 1.51
N LEU A 9 10.50 31.33 0.27
CA LEU A 9 10.57 32.57 -0.50
C LEU A 9 11.93 33.01 -1.06
N LEU A 10 12.48 32.30 -2.06
CA LEU A 10 13.50 32.89 -2.96
C LEU A 10 13.52 32.32 -4.40
N ILE A 11 12.37 32.05 -5.05
CA ILE A 11 12.32 31.89 -6.54
C ILE A 11 11.06 32.56 -7.10
N ILE A 12 10.90 33.86 -6.82
CA ILE A 12 9.94 34.72 -7.50
C ILE A 12 10.74 35.85 -8.13
N GLY A 13 10.75 35.94 -9.46
CA GLY A 13 11.18 37.13 -10.18
C GLY A 13 12.25 36.91 -11.24
N SER A 14 11.86 36.48 -12.44
CA SER A 14 12.50 37.01 -13.64
C SER A 14 11.59 36.97 -14.86
N LEU A 15 11.31 38.17 -15.35
CA LEU A 15 10.81 38.53 -16.67
C LEU A 15 9.37 38.15 -17.01
N ALA A 16 8.47 39.00 -16.50
CA ALA A 16 7.41 39.55 -17.32
C ALA A 16 7.95 39.95 -18.71
N ARG A 17 7.58 39.19 -19.74
CA ARG A 17 7.52 39.66 -21.12
C ARG A 17 6.06 39.60 -21.53
N THR A 18 5.42 40.75 -21.41
CA THR A 18 4.14 41.12 -22.01
C THR A 18 4.14 40.70 -23.49
N LEU A 19 3.02 40.21 -24.04
CA LEU A 19 2.03 41.03 -24.74
C LEU A 19 0.84 40.13 -25.16
N ASN A 20 -0.38 40.66 -25.08
CA ASN A 20 -1.65 40.14 -25.64
C ASN A 20 -2.42 39.05 -24.88
N PHE A 21 -2.72 39.29 -23.60
CA PHE A 21 -3.85 38.64 -22.93
C PHE A 21 -5.14 39.41 -23.27
N ASN A 22 -5.71 39.15 -24.44
CA ASN A 22 -7.00 39.69 -24.86
C ASN A 22 -8.10 39.06 -23.99
N TRP A 23 -8.70 39.86 -23.09
CA TRP A 23 -9.84 39.53 -22.21
C TRP A 23 -11.14 39.25 -23.00
N ARG A 24 -11.12 38.32 -23.97
CA ARG A 24 -12.32 37.90 -24.73
C ARG A 24 -12.98 36.65 -24.16
N PHE A 25 -12.34 35.95 -23.22
CA PHE A 25 -12.90 34.75 -22.59
C PHE A 25 -13.45 35.01 -21.18
N SER A 26 -13.93 36.22 -20.93
CA SER A 26 -14.82 36.50 -19.79
C SER A 26 -16.21 35.95 -20.12
N GLY A 27 -16.46 34.68 -19.78
CA GLY A 27 -17.80 34.09 -19.95
C GLY A 27 -17.91 32.57 -20.00
N PHE A 28 -16.80 31.81 -19.96
CA PHE A 28 -16.87 30.34 -20.11
C PHE A 28 -16.10 29.56 -19.04
N PHE A 29 -15.85 30.16 -17.87
CA PHE A 29 -15.08 29.54 -16.78
C PHE A 29 -15.83 29.49 -15.44
N THR A 30 -17.16 29.36 -15.47
CA THR A 30 -17.99 29.15 -14.27
C THR A 30 -18.78 27.83 -14.26
N LEU A 31 -18.77 27.04 -15.35
CA LEU A 31 -19.48 25.74 -15.42
C LEU A 31 -18.60 24.49 -15.39
N VAL A 32 -17.26 24.61 -15.45
CA VAL A 32 -16.33 23.46 -15.39
C VAL A 32 -15.71 23.26 -13.99
N GLY A 33 -16.06 24.12 -13.02
CA GLY A 33 -15.50 24.07 -11.66
C GLY A 33 -16.16 23.06 -10.70
N LEU A 34 -17.27 22.42 -11.06
CA LEU A 34 -18.10 21.64 -10.12
C LEU A 34 -18.08 20.10 -10.32
N SER A 35 -17.32 19.54 -11.27
CA SER A 35 -17.48 18.11 -11.62
C SER A 35 -16.35 17.16 -11.18
N CYS A 36 -15.35 17.60 -10.42
CA CYS A 36 -14.28 16.71 -9.95
C CYS A 36 -14.11 16.74 -8.42
N VAL A 37 -15.17 16.43 -7.69
CA VAL A 37 -15.00 15.80 -6.37
C VAL A 37 -14.58 14.35 -6.64
N PHE A 38 -13.27 14.12 -6.79
CA PHE A 38 -12.71 12.76 -6.76
C PHE A 38 -12.96 12.18 -5.36
N VAL A 39 -14.01 11.36 -5.23
CA VAL A 39 -14.24 10.58 -4.01
C VAL A 39 -13.15 9.51 -3.94
N VAL A 40 -12.11 9.76 -3.15
CA VAL A 40 -11.10 8.76 -2.80
C VAL A 40 -11.77 7.73 -1.89
N ASN A 41 -12.22 6.61 -2.45
CA ASN A 41 -12.71 5.46 -1.70
C ASN A 41 -11.54 4.70 -1.06
N GLY A 42 -10.91 5.30 -0.04
CA GLY A 42 -9.96 4.62 0.81
C GLY A 42 -10.70 3.75 1.83
N GLN A 43 -10.55 2.43 1.74
CA GLN A 43 -11.02 1.54 2.80
C GLN A 43 -10.21 1.83 4.08
N THR A 44 -10.86 2.41 5.08
CA THR A 44 -10.26 2.67 6.39
C THR A 44 -10.50 1.48 7.31
N PHE A 45 -9.44 1.00 7.97
CA PHE A 45 -9.57 -0.10 8.94
C PHE A 45 -10.08 0.45 10.27
N LYS A 46 -11.04 -0.25 10.90
CA LYS A 46 -11.52 0.10 12.24
C LYS A 46 -10.36 -0.06 13.24
N PRO A 47 -10.25 0.79 14.28
CA PRO A 47 -9.19 0.67 15.28
C PRO A 47 -9.06 -0.73 15.90
N GLN A 48 -10.19 -1.41 16.10
CA GLN A 48 -10.24 -2.78 16.63
C GLN A 48 -9.60 -3.80 15.69
N GLN A 49 -9.74 -3.64 14.37
CA GLN A 49 -9.12 -4.52 13.37
C GLN A 49 -7.60 -4.36 13.37
N ILE A 50 -7.12 -3.11 13.47
CA ILE A 50 -5.69 -2.81 13.58
C ILE A 50 -5.14 -3.42 14.87
N ALA A 51 -5.80 -3.18 16.01
CA ALA A 51 -5.39 -3.74 17.28
C ALA A 51 -5.35 -5.28 17.27
N PHE A 52 -6.31 -5.93 16.62
CA PHE A 52 -6.31 -7.38 16.44
C PHE A 52 -5.14 -7.84 15.59
N PHE A 53 -4.87 -7.20 14.46
CA PHE A 53 -3.73 -7.53 13.60
C PHE A 53 -2.40 -7.41 14.37
N GLU A 54 -2.19 -6.30 15.07
CA GLU A 54 -0.97 -6.05 15.83
C GLU A 54 -0.78 -7.03 17.00
N LYS A 55 -1.86 -7.36 17.72
CA LYS A 55 -1.77 -8.22 18.91
C LYS A 55 -1.80 -9.71 18.60
N LYS A 56 -2.44 -10.12 17.50
CA LYS A 56 -2.69 -11.55 17.20
C LYS A 56 -1.99 -12.04 15.95
N ILE A 57 -1.92 -11.23 14.89
CA ILE A 57 -1.43 -11.68 13.58
C ILE A 57 0.08 -11.37 13.41
N ARG A 58 0.51 -10.13 13.64
CA ARG A 58 1.92 -9.73 13.50
C ARG A 58 2.88 -10.60 14.31
N PRO A 59 2.60 -10.99 15.58
CA PRO A 59 3.50 -11.85 16.35
C PRO A 59 3.63 -13.27 15.79
N LEU A 60 2.64 -13.78 15.04
CA LEU A 60 2.73 -15.07 14.38
C LEU A 60 3.62 -14.98 13.14
N LEU A 61 3.48 -13.92 12.34
CA LEU A 61 4.33 -13.66 11.19
C LEU A 61 5.79 -13.45 11.60
N ALA A 62 6.01 -12.71 12.68
CA ALA A 62 7.35 -12.48 13.23
C ALA A 62 8.04 -13.78 13.64
N ARG A 63 7.30 -14.71 14.25
CA ARG A 63 7.84 -15.99 14.74
C ARG A 63 8.04 -17.03 13.65
N HIS A 64 7.24 -17.02 12.59
CA HIS A 64 7.19 -18.14 11.64
C HIS A 64 7.53 -17.77 10.20
N CYS A 65 7.55 -16.48 9.86
CA CYS A 65 7.66 -16.05 8.46
C CYS A 65 8.78 -15.04 8.23
N TYR A 66 9.07 -14.16 9.21
CA TYR A 66 10.02 -13.06 9.00
C TYR A 66 11.48 -13.51 8.88
N GLU A 67 11.82 -14.71 9.34
CA GLU A 67 13.14 -15.28 9.14
C GLU A 67 13.50 -15.37 7.64
N CYS A 68 12.53 -15.69 6.78
CA CYS A 68 12.73 -15.87 5.34
C CYS A 68 12.01 -14.85 4.45
N HIS A 69 11.00 -14.13 4.95
CA HIS A 69 10.17 -13.21 4.17
C HIS A 69 10.06 -11.81 4.82
N SER A 70 11.22 -11.21 5.11
CA SER A 70 11.33 -9.85 5.67
C SER A 70 12.45 -9.06 4.98
N VAL A 71 12.72 -7.85 5.45
CA VAL A 71 13.90 -7.08 4.98
C VAL A 71 15.23 -7.83 5.12
N LYS A 72 15.35 -8.76 6.07
CA LYS A 72 16.60 -9.50 6.31
C LYS A 72 16.86 -10.58 5.25
N LYS A 73 15.80 -11.22 4.78
CA LYS A 73 15.85 -12.29 3.77
C LYS A 73 14.54 -12.27 2.98
N ILE A 74 14.65 -12.30 1.65
CA ILE A 74 13.51 -12.17 0.73
C ILE A 74 13.43 -13.44 -0.14
N GLU A 75 13.15 -14.58 0.47
CA GLU A 75 12.97 -15.83 -0.27
C GLU A 75 11.74 -15.75 -1.18
N GLY A 76 11.88 -16.27 -2.41
CA GLY A 76 10.82 -16.22 -3.42
C GLY A 76 10.35 -14.79 -3.72
N GLY A 77 11.15 -13.75 -3.48
CA GLY A 77 10.75 -12.36 -3.70
C GLY A 77 9.62 -11.86 -2.79
N LEU A 78 9.25 -12.62 -1.76
CA LEU A 78 8.09 -12.33 -0.91
C LEU A 78 8.48 -11.55 0.35
N ARG A 79 7.67 -10.53 0.67
CA ARG A 79 7.82 -9.69 1.87
C ARG A 79 6.51 -9.66 2.66
N LEU A 80 6.56 -10.06 3.94
CA LEU A 80 5.40 -10.13 4.84
C LEU A 80 5.49 -9.15 6.03
N ASP A 81 6.51 -8.30 6.03
CA ASP A 81 6.79 -7.29 7.06
C ASP A 81 6.28 -5.88 6.69
N HIS A 82 5.81 -5.68 5.46
CA HIS A 82 5.29 -4.40 4.98
C HIS A 82 4.12 -4.59 4.01
N ARG A 83 3.26 -3.56 3.90
CA ARG A 83 1.98 -3.62 3.21
C ARG A 83 2.10 -3.94 1.72
N GLU A 84 3.02 -3.28 1.02
CA GLU A 84 3.20 -3.43 -0.42
C GLU A 84 3.59 -4.88 -0.77
N GLY A 85 4.37 -5.53 0.08
CA GLY A 85 4.75 -6.94 -0.06
C GLY A 85 3.55 -7.90 -0.01
N PHE A 86 2.57 -7.65 0.84
CA PHE A 86 1.32 -8.42 0.87
C PHE A 86 0.51 -8.28 -0.41
N LEU A 87 0.48 -7.07 -0.98
CA LEU A 87 -0.30 -6.77 -2.17
C LEU A 87 0.37 -7.30 -3.44
N LYS A 88 1.68 -7.12 -3.56
CA LYS A 88 2.47 -7.58 -4.71
C LYS A 88 2.61 -9.10 -4.74
N GLY A 89 2.76 -9.73 -3.57
CA GLY A 89 3.13 -11.13 -3.47
C GLY A 89 4.60 -11.38 -3.81
N GLY A 90 4.98 -12.65 -3.87
CA GLY A 90 6.31 -13.11 -4.26
C GLY A 90 6.43 -13.38 -5.77
N ALA A 91 7.42 -14.20 -6.14
CA ALA A 91 7.72 -14.61 -7.51
C ALA A 91 6.54 -15.35 -8.18
N SER A 92 5.67 -16.01 -7.40
CA SER A 92 4.42 -16.58 -7.92
C SER A 92 3.40 -15.55 -8.39
N GLY A 93 3.61 -14.24 -8.14
CA GLY A 93 2.77 -13.15 -8.63
C GLY A 93 1.35 -13.11 -8.05
N LYS A 94 1.06 -13.96 -7.06
CA LYS A 94 -0.26 -14.04 -6.41
C LYS A 94 -0.25 -13.18 -5.14
N PRO A 95 -1.23 -12.28 -4.95
CA PRO A 95 -1.38 -11.53 -3.72
C PRO A 95 -1.51 -12.47 -2.53
N VAL A 96 -0.85 -12.09 -1.43
CA VAL A 96 -0.89 -12.82 -0.16
C VAL A 96 -2.25 -12.65 0.51
N ALA A 97 -2.83 -11.45 0.38
CA ALA A 97 -4.14 -11.10 0.90
C ALA A 97 -5.10 -10.78 -0.25
N LEU A 98 -6.24 -11.48 -0.27
CA LEU A 98 -7.37 -11.20 -1.15
C LEU A 98 -8.60 -10.87 -0.29
N PRO A 99 -9.64 -10.24 -0.86
CA PRO A 99 -10.93 -10.11 -0.19
C PRO A 99 -11.42 -11.47 0.33
N GLU A 100 -12.17 -11.46 1.43
CA GLU A 100 -12.61 -12.65 2.17
C GLU A 100 -13.24 -13.73 1.27
N SER A 101 -14.00 -13.32 0.24
CA SER A 101 -14.61 -14.19 -0.77
C SER A 101 -13.63 -15.06 -1.57
N LYS A 102 -12.33 -14.75 -1.54
CA LYS A 102 -11.26 -15.47 -2.24
C LYS A 102 -10.16 -16.00 -1.32
N LEU A 103 -10.37 -15.98 0.00
CA LEU A 103 -9.35 -16.32 1.00
C LEU A 103 -8.74 -17.73 0.77
N GLY A 104 -9.59 -18.72 0.44
CA GLY A 104 -9.17 -20.11 0.19
C GLY A 104 -8.23 -20.29 -1.01
N LYS A 105 -8.16 -19.29 -1.91
CA LYS A 105 -7.30 -19.31 -3.10
C LYS A 105 -5.96 -18.61 -2.87
N THR A 106 -5.77 -17.96 -1.71
CA THR A 106 -4.51 -17.26 -1.40
C THR A 106 -3.41 -18.26 -1.06
N ARG A 107 -2.17 -17.97 -1.49
CA ARG A 107 -1.01 -18.83 -1.20
C ARG A 107 -0.73 -18.89 0.31
N LEU A 108 -0.92 -17.79 1.03
CA LEU A 108 -0.73 -17.76 2.47
C LEU A 108 -1.72 -18.69 3.19
N PHE A 109 -3.00 -18.67 2.80
CA PHE A 109 -4.00 -19.57 3.39
C PHE A 109 -3.66 -21.04 3.13
N GLN A 110 -3.20 -21.38 1.92
CA GLN A 110 -2.76 -22.74 1.60
C GLN A 110 -1.59 -23.17 2.50
N VAL A 111 -0.53 -22.37 2.59
CA VAL A 111 0.67 -22.69 3.38
C VAL A 111 0.38 -22.80 4.87
N VAL A 112 -0.41 -21.87 5.44
CA VAL A 112 -0.77 -21.93 6.86
C VAL A 112 -1.66 -23.14 7.17
N ARG A 113 -2.55 -23.52 6.24
CA ARG A 113 -3.41 -24.70 6.39
C ARG A 113 -2.65 -26.04 6.28
N LEU A 114 -1.57 -26.09 5.51
CA LEU A 114 -0.77 -27.32 5.32
C LEU A 114 -0.14 -27.85 6.60
N LYS A 115 0.03 -27.00 7.63
CA LYS A 115 0.56 -27.42 8.95
C LYS A 115 -0.32 -28.47 9.66
N GLN A 116 -1.56 -28.67 9.22
CA GLN A 116 -2.45 -29.72 9.75
C GLN A 116 -2.37 -31.04 8.98
N VAL A 117 -1.76 -31.07 7.79
CA VAL A 117 -1.84 -32.25 6.89
C VAL A 117 -0.48 -32.89 6.63
N GLU A 118 0.62 -32.14 6.64
CA GLU A 118 1.90 -32.66 6.17
C GLU A 118 3.04 -32.23 7.10
N LYS A 119 3.34 -33.02 8.13
CA LYS A 119 4.58 -32.84 8.92
C LYS A 119 5.82 -33.31 8.13
N GLU A 120 5.68 -33.91 6.95
CA GLU A 120 6.74 -34.76 6.39
C GLU A 120 7.26 -34.41 4.99
N ARG A 121 6.80 -33.35 4.31
CA ARG A 121 7.37 -32.99 3.00
C ARG A 121 7.67 -31.49 2.87
N ILE A 122 8.97 -31.22 2.86
CA ILE A 122 9.73 -30.22 2.09
C ILE A 122 8.92 -28.99 1.64
N HIS A 123 9.32 -27.81 2.12
CA HIS A 123 8.75 -26.51 1.74
C HIS A 123 8.41 -26.44 0.23
N PRO A 124 7.13 -26.28 -0.14
CA PRO A 124 6.76 -26.09 -1.53
C PRO A 124 7.34 -24.74 -2.02
N PRO A 125 7.91 -24.67 -3.24
CA PRO A 125 8.50 -23.45 -3.76
C PRO A 125 7.45 -22.33 -3.88
N LEU A 126 7.74 -21.19 -3.27
CA LEU A 126 6.93 -19.96 -3.26
C LEU A 126 7.14 -19.07 -4.49
#